data_AF-A0A8I3WA15-F1
#
_entry.id   AF-A0A8I3WA15-F1
#
_cell.length_a   1.000
_cell.length_b   1.000
_cell.length_c   1.000
_cell.angle_alpha   90.00
_cell.angle_beta   90.00
_cell.angle_gamma   90.00
#
_symmetry.space_group_name_H-M   'P 1'
#
loop_
_entity.id
_entity.type
_entity.pdbx_description
1 polymer ?
#
loop_
_entity_poly.entity_id
_entity_poly.type
_entity_poly.pdbx_seq_one_letter_code
_entity_poly.pdbx_strand_id
1 'polypeptide(L)'
;MIPLPDAMTLGKEPRPLPLVPLPWVLPSLFAACNVVLLVFFSGLFFAFPCRWLAQNGEWAFPMVTGPLFVLTFFSLVSLNFSDPGILHQGSAEQGPLTVHVVWVNHGAFRLQWCPKCCFHRPPRTHHCRRCNVCVEDFDHHCKWVNNCIGHRNFRFFMLLVLSLCLYSGALLVTCLIFLVRTTHLPFSTDKAVAIVVAVPAAGFLVPLSLLLMIQAVSVSSAKRTYEGKCRHLQGYNPFDQGCASNWYLTICAPLGPKYMAEAVQLQTAVGPVWTPMTNLHPATSAPALPPAPTSGSLQTREGSPREW
;
A
#
# COMPACT_ATOMS: atom_id res chain seq x y z
N MET A 1 -32.34 -15.73 -59.65
CA MET A 1 -33.03 -15.04 -58.53
C MET A 1 -32.90 -15.90 -57.30
N ILE A 2 -32.01 -15.53 -56.38
CA ILE A 2 -31.93 -16.03 -55.01
C ILE A 2 -31.62 -14.78 -54.17
N PRO A 3 -32.44 -14.39 -53.18
CA PRO A 3 -32.22 -13.17 -52.42
C PRO A 3 -31.24 -13.39 -51.27
N LEU A 4 -30.38 -12.38 -51.05
CA LEU A 4 -29.54 -12.20 -49.85
C LEU A 4 -30.44 -11.93 -48.63
N PRO A 5 -30.12 -12.41 -47.41
CA PRO A 5 -30.71 -11.87 -46.20
C PRO A 5 -29.90 -10.68 -45.68
N ASP A 6 -30.65 -9.65 -45.32
CA ASP A 6 -30.23 -8.30 -44.96
C ASP A 6 -29.33 -8.19 -43.71
N ALA A 7 -28.48 -7.17 -43.76
CA ALA A 7 -27.66 -6.70 -42.66
C ALA A 7 -28.51 -6.32 -41.43
N MET A 8 -28.37 -7.08 -40.36
CA MET A 8 -28.95 -6.73 -39.06
C MET A 8 -28.03 -5.75 -38.34
N THR A 9 -28.47 -4.50 -38.23
CA THR A 9 -27.84 -3.42 -37.48
C THR A 9 -27.69 -3.82 -36.01
N LEU A 10 -26.44 -3.98 -35.56
CA LEU A 10 -26.09 -4.18 -34.15
C LEU A 10 -26.37 -2.88 -33.37
N GLY A 11 -27.61 -2.71 -32.92
CA GLY A 11 -27.97 -1.70 -31.94
C GLY A 11 -27.19 -1.95 -30.65
N LYS A 12 -26.30 -1.03 -30.28
CA LYS A 12 -25.74 -0.95 -28.93
C LYS A 12 -26.91 -0.69 -27.97
N GLU A 13 -27.37 -1.72 -27.28
CA GLU A 13 -28.21 -1.52 -26.10
C GLU A 13 -27.45 -0.60 -25.11
N PRO A 14 -28.10 0.43 -24.55
CA PRO A 14 -27.53 1.17 -23.44
C PRO A 14 -27.37 0.22 -22.26
N ARG A 15 -26.13 0.02 -21.80
CA ARG A 15 -25.85 -0.76 -20.60
C ARG A 15 -26.72 -0.20 -19.46
N PRO A 16 -27.51 -1.03 -18.76
CA PRO A 16 -28.22 -0.55 -17.58
C PRO A 16 -27.20 0.05 -16.62
N LEU A 17 -27.47 1.28 -16.16
CA LEU A 17 -26.72 1.90 -15.07
C LEU A 17 -26.61 0.87 -13.95
N PRO A 18 -25.41 0.59 -13.41
CA PRO A 18 -25.25 -0.44 -12.41
C PRO A 18 -26.12 -0.07 -11.21
N LEU A 19 -27.22 -0.79 -11.04
CA LEU A 19 -28.02 -0.78 -9.84
C LEU A 19 -27.06 -1.19 -8.71
N VAL A 20 -26.66 -0.23 -7.87
CA VAL A 20 -25.67 -0.45 -6.81
C VAL A 20 -26.15 -1.64 -6.00
N PRO A 21 -25.46 -2.79 -6.04
CA PRO A 21 -26.04 -3.97 -5.45
C PRO A 21 -26.04 -3.80 -3.92
N LEU A 22 -27.12 -4.27 -3.28
CA LEU A 22 -27.31 -4.33 -1.82
C LEU A 22 -26.06 -4.73 -0.98
N PRO A 23 -25.09 -5.55 -1.48
CA PRO A 23 -23.86 -5.89 -0.77
C PRO A 23 -22.91 -4.72 -0.45
N TRP A 24 -23.03 -3.56 -1.10
CA TRP A 24 -22.14 -2.42 -0.86
C TRP A 24 -22.63 -1.47 0.24
N VAL A 25 -23.93 -1.50 0.54
CA VAL A 25 -24.54 -0.65 1.56
C VAL A 25 -24.08 -1.08 2.95
N LEU A 26 -24.07 -2.38 3.25
CA LEU A 26 -23.67 -2.91 4.56
C LEU A 26 -22.20 -2.60 4.95
N PRO A 27 -21.18 -2.79 4.08
CA PRO A 27 -19.82 -2.37 4.36
C PRO A 27 -19.67 -0.86 4.53
N SER A 28 -20.43 -0.07 3.77
CA SER A 28 -20.42 1.40 3.86
C SER A 28 -21.04 1.88 5.17
N LEU A 29 -22.12 1.23 5.63
CA LEU A 29 -22.73 1.47 6.94
C LEU A 29 -21.77 1.09 8.08
N PHE A 30 -21.03 -0.01 7.93
CA PHE A 30 -20.04 -0.41 8.92
C PHE A 30 -18.88 0.59 9.03
N ALA A 31 -18.38 1.11 7.91
CA ALA A 31 -17.36 2.16 7.92
C ALA A 31 -17.89 3.48 8.53
N ALA A 32 -19.12 3.87 8.18
CA ALA A 32 -19.79 5.04 8.76
C ALA A 32 -19.97 4.88 10.29
N CYS A 33 -20.30 3.67 10.75
CA CYS A 33 -20.43 3.36 12.17
C CYS A 33 -19.13 3.68 12.94
N ASN A 34 -17.95 3.39 12.39
CA ASN A 34 -16.68 3.68 13.07
C ASN A 34 -16.45 5.17 13.28
N VAL A 35 -16.82 6.00 12.30
CA VAL A 35 -16.75 7.47 12.44
C VAL A 35 -17.72 7.95 13.52
N VAL A 36 -18.96 7.44 13.51
CA VAL A 36 -19.97 7.78 14.51
C VAL A 36 -19.53 7.37 15.91
N LEU A 37 -19.01 6.15 16.09
CA LEU A 37 -18.52 5.65 17.37
C LEU A 37 -17.37 6.52 17.89
N LEU A 38 -16.39 6.86 17.03
CA LEU A 38 -15.29 7.74 17.41
C LEU A 38 -15.82 9.09 17.90
N VAL A 39 -16.66 9.77 17.11
CA VAL A 39 -17.21 11.09 17.47
C VAL A 39 -18.08 11.01 18.73
N PHE A 40 -18.89 9.98 18.87
CA PHE A 40 -19.78 9.79 20.03
C PHE A 40 -19.00 9.61 21.32
N PHE A 41 -18.06 8.66 21.37
CA PHE A 41 -17.27 8.42 22.58
C PHE A 41 -16.33 9.60 22.90
N SER A 42 -15.76 10.24 21.88
CA SER A 42 -15.00 11.48 22.06
C SER A 42 -15.87 12.60 22.62
N GLY A 43 -17.10 12.77 22.11
CA GLY A 43 -18.05 13.76 22.60
C GLY A 43 -18.40 13.55 24.08
N LEU A 44 -18.70 12.30 24.47
CA LEU A 44 -18.92 11.93 25.87
C LEU A 44 -17.70 12.22 26.74
N PHE A 45 -16.51 11.87 26.27
CA PHE A 45 -15.26 12.13 26.98
C PHE A 45 -15.02 13.63 27.23
N PHE A 46 -15.14 14.45 26.18
CA PHE A 46 -14.90 15.89 26.29
C PHE A 46 -15.98 16.61 27.11
N ALA A 47 -17.24 16.16 27.03
CA ALA A 47 -18.35 16.80 27.73
C ALA A 47 -18.36 16.52 29.24
N PHE A 48 -17.86 15.37 29.68
CA PHE A 48 -17.95 14.91 31.07
C PHE A 48 -16.57 14.81 31.76
N PRO A 49 -15.80 13.69 31.70
CA PRO A 49 -14.59 13.53 32.50
C PRO A 49 -13.50 14.57 32.18
N CYS A 50 -13.33 14.91 30.90
CA CYS A 50 -12.33 15.91 30.50
C CYS A 50 -12.72 17.33 30.93
N ARG A 51 -14.01 17.68 30.81
CA ARG A 51 -14.54 18.97 31.28
C ARG A 51 -14.31 19.14 32.78
N TRP A 52 -14.63 18.11 33.57
CA TRP A 52 -14.43 18.16 35.02
C TRP A 52 -12.95 18.38 35.36
N LEU A 53 -12.04 17.65 34.71
CA LEU A 53 -10.59 17.83 34.93
C LEU A 53 -10.13 19.24 34.57
N ALA A 54 -10.55 19.77 33.42
CA ALA A 54 -10.20 21.11 32.98
C ALA A 54 -10.71 22.20 33.95
N GLN A 55 -11.94 22.06 34.46
CA GLN A 55 -12.51 22.97 35.46
C GLN A 55 -11.75 22.95 36.80
N ASN A 56 -11.06 21.85 37.10
CA ASN A 56 -10.18 21.73 38.28
C ASN A 56 -8.72 22.13 37.99
N GLY A 57 -8.46 22.77 36.84
CA GLY A 57 -7.14 23.31 36.49
C GLY A 57 -6.23 22.36 35.69
N GLU A 58 -6.67 21.13 35.41
CA GLU A 58 -5.89 20.11 34.71
C GLU A 58 -6.03 20.23 33.18
N TRP A 59 -5.62 21.38 32.62
CA TRP A 59 -5.72 21.68 31.18
C TRP A 59 -4.81 20.81 30.29
N ALA A 60 -3.85 20.10 30.87
CA ALA A 60 -2.98 19.19 30.13
C ALA A 60 -3.76 18.09 29.39
N PHE A 61 -4.81 17.53 30.01
CA PHE A 61 -5.60 16.46 29.42
C PHE A 61 -6.30 16.88 28.11
N PRO A 62 -7.08 17.98 28.05
CA PRO A 62 -7.67 18.44 26.78
C PRO A 62 -6.62 18.89 25.77
N MET A 63 -5.49 19.48 26.20
CA MET A 63 -4.41 19.89 25.29
C MET A 63 -3.71 18.70 24.61
N VAL A 64 -3.66 17.53 25.24
CA VAL A 64 -3.10 16.30 24.64
C VAL A 64 -4.16 15.53 23.85
N THR A 65 -5.33 15.32 24.44
CA THR A 65 -6.38 14.49 23.84
C THR A 65 -7.08 15.15 22.66
N GLY A 66 -7.19 16.48 22.62
CA GLY A 66 -7.76 17.23 21.51
C GLY A 66 -6.99 17.03 20.19
N PRO A 67 -5.67 17.31 20.14
CA PRO A 67 -4.86 17.06 18.96
C PRO A 67 -4.82 15.58 18.54
N LEU A 68 -4.79 14.64 19.51
CA LEU A 68 -4.85 13.21 19.20
C LEU A 68 -6.19 12.83 18.54
N PHE A 69 -7.31 13.39 19.01
CA PHE A 69 -8.61 13.21 18.37
C PHE A 69 -8.60 13.74 16.93
N VAL A 70 -8.11 14.97 16.72
CA VAL A 70 -8.04 15.58 15.39
C VAL A 70 -7.17 14.73 14.44
N LEU A 71 -6.01 14.28 14.90
CA LEU A 71 -5.12 13.41 14.14
C LEU A 71 -5.79 12.07 13.78
N THR A 72 -6.46 11.46 14.75
CA THR A 72 -7.16 10.18 14.57
C THR A 72 -8.31 10.32 13.57
N PHE A 73 -9.14 11.35 13.74
CA PHE A 73 -10.25 11.65 12.86
C PHE A 73 -9.77 11.95 11.43
N PHE A 74 -8.76 12.81 11.28
CA PHE A 74 -8.15 13.12 9.99
C PHE A 74 -7.60 11.86 9.30
N SER A 75 -6.89 11.01 10.04
CA SER A 75 -6.33 9.76 9.51
C SER A 75 -7.42 8.79 9.07
N LEU A 76 -8.51 8.69 9.84
CA LEU A 76 -9.65 7.84 9.52
C LEU A 76 -10.33 8.30 8.23
N VAL A 77 -10.65 9.59 8.13
CA VAL A 77 -11.26 10.19 6.94
C VAL A 77 -10.34 10.02 5.73
N SER A 78 -9.06 10.39 5.88
CA SER A 78 -8.07 10.28 4.80
C SER A 78 -7.98 8.84 4.28
N LEU A 79 -7.96 7.84 5.17
CA LEU A 79 -7.86 6.44 4.76
C LEU A 79 -9.11 5.92 4.03
N ASN A 80 -10.31 6.38 4.43
CA ASN A 80 -11.56 6.01 3.75
C ASN A 80 -11.59 6.53 2.31
N PHE A 81 -11.08 7.73 2.06
CA PHE A 81 -11.15 8.39 0.74
C PHE A 81 -9.87 8.26 -0.11
N SER A 82 -8.79 7.71 0.45
CA SER A 82 -7.53 7.56 -0.28
C SER A 82 -7.60 6.45 -1.32
N ASP A 83 -7.00 6.69 -2.48
CA ASP A 83 -6.70 5.66 -3.47
C ASP A 83 -5.62 4.71 -2.90
N PRO A 84 -5.89 3.39 -2.79
CA PRO A 84 -4.91 2.43 -2.31
C PRO A 84 -3.75 2.15 -3.29
N GLY A 85 -3.86 2.61 -4.54
CA GLY A 85 -2.98 2.21 -5.64
C GLY A 85 -3.69 1.28 -6.62
N ILE A 86 -4.88 1.67 -7.07
CA ILE A 86 -5.66 0.89 -8.03
C ILE A 86 -4.95 0.85 -9.38
N LEU A 87 -4.74 -0.37 -9.89
CA LEU A 87 -4.24 -0.62 -11.23
C LEU A 87 -5.41 -0.88 -12.18
N HIS A 88 -5.48 -0.12 -13.26
CA HIS A 88 -6.54 -0.18 -14.25
C HIS A 88 -6.41 -1.40 -15.17
N GLN A 89 -7.52 -1.76 -15.81
CA GLN A 89 -7.62 -2.91 -16.71
C GLN A 89 -6.64 -2.77 -17.89
N GLY A 90 -5.93 -3.85 -18.21
CA GLY A 90 -5.04 -3.93 -19.37
C GLY A 90 -5.80 -4.19 -20.67
N SER A 91 -5.05 -4.43 -21.75
CA SER A 91 -5.64 -4.75 -23.05
C SER A 91 -6.00 -6.23 -23.13
N ALA A 92 -7.18 -6.54 -23.69
CA ALA A 92 -7.59 -7.92 -23.97
C ALA A 92 -6.67 -8.63 -24.98
N GLU A 93 -5.88 -7.86 -25.74
CA GLU A 93 -4.88 -8.37 -26.70
C GLU A 93 -3.69 -9.06 -26.01
N GLN A 94 -3.46 -8.78 -24.72
CA GLN A 94 -2.43 -9.45 -23.93
C GLN A 94 -2.97 -10.79 -23.44
N GLY A 95 -2.49 -11.89 -24.03
CA GLY A 95 -2.93 -13.23 -23.65
C GLY A 95 -2.23 -13.75 -22.38
N PRO A 96 -2.83 -14.72 -21.66
CA PRO A 96 -2.20 -15.38 -20.50
C PRO A 96 -1.01 -16.28 -20.87
N LEU A 97 -0.77 -16.48 -22.18
CA LEU A 97 0.22 -17.39 -22.75
C LEU A 97 1.66 -16.84 -22.66
N THR A 98 1.83 -15.52 -22.48
CA THR A 98 3.15 -14.93 -22.27
C THR A 98 3.53 -14.96 -20.80
N VAL A 99 4.69 -15.53 -20.48
CA VAL A 99 5.25 -15.50 -19.13
C VAL A 99 6.17 -14.30 -19.03
N HIS A 100 5.74 -13.24 -18.35
CA HIS A 100 6.61 -12.10 -18.07
C HIS A 100 7.37 -12.33 -16.76
N VAL A 101 8.68 -12.10 -16.79
CA VAL A 101 9.55 -12.16 -15.62
C VAL A 101 10.14 -10.78 -15.38
N VAL A 102 10.11 -10.32 -14.13
CA VAL A 102 10.70 -9.04 -13.71
C VAL A 102 11.75 -9.31 -12.65
N TRP A 103 12.85 -8.59 -12.72
CA TRP A 103 13.93 -8.64 -11.73
C TRP A 103 13.77 -7.51 -10.73
N VAL A 104 13.75 -7.83 -9.44
CA VAL A 104 13.73 -6.86 -8.35
C VAL A 104 14.83 -7.24 -7.35
N ASN A 105 15.78 -6.34 -7.12
CA ASN A 105 16.89 -6.53 -6.18
C ASN A 105 17.55 -7.93 -6.29
N HIS A 106 17.92 -8.31 -7.51
CA HIS A 106 18.55 -9.60 -7.85
C HIS A 106 17.65 -10.85 -7.71
N GLY A 107 16.36 -10.67 -7.40
CA GLY A 107 15.36 -11.74 -7.39
C GLY A 107 14.48 -11.72 -8.64
N ALA A 108 14.28 -12.88 -9.28
CA ALA A 108 13.35 -13.04 -10.40
C ALA A 108 11.92 -13.30 -9.90
N PHE A 109 10.95 -12.62 -10.51
CA PHE A 109 9.52 -12.77 -10.23
C PHE A 109 8.76 -13.14 -11.48
N ARG A 110 8.06 -14.28 -11.44
CA ARG A 110 7.07 -14.62 -12.46
C ARG A 110 5.80 -13.82 -12.23
N LEU A 111 5.45 -12.95 -13.17
CA LEU A 111 4.23 -12.17 -13.12
C LEU A 111 3.03 -13.11 -13.31
N GLN A 112 2.00 -12.91 -12.48
CA GLN A 112 0.78 -13.71 -12.55
C GLN A 112 -0.31 -12.95 -13.29
N TRP A 113 -0.90 -13.58 -14.29
CA TRP A 113 -2.07 -13.05 -14.99
C TRP A 113 -3.26 -12.85 -14.04
N CYS A 114 -3.95 -11.71 -14.16
CA CYS A 114 -5.25 -11.50 -13.55
C CYS A 114 -6.34 -11.62 -14.64
N PRO A 115 -7.22 -12.64 -14.60
CA PRO A 115 -8.26 -12.80 -15.62
C PRO A 115 -9.37 -11.75 -15.53
N LYS A 116 -9.55 -11.11 -14.37
CA LYS A 116 -10.58 -10.09 -14.16
C LYS A 116 -10.16 -8.71 -14.67
N CYS A 117 -8.88 -8.36 -14.48
CA CYS A 117 -8.34 -7.07 -14.90
C CYS A 117 -7.52 -7.16 -16.20
N CYS A 118 -7.37 -8.36 -16.79
CA CYS A 118 -6.73 -8.57 -18.09
C CYS A 118 -5.32 -7.98 -18.19
N PHE A 119 -4.47 -8.21 -17.18
CA PHE A 119 -3.05 -7.85 -17.26
C PHE A 119 -2.19 -8.75 -16.35
N HIS A 120 -0.88 -8.77 -16.63
CA HIS A 120 0.13 -9.42 -15.79
C HIS A 120 0.43 -8.55 -14.57
N ARG A 121 0.08 -9.04 -13.37
CA ARG A 121 0.19 -8.29 -12.12
C ARG A 121 1.66 -8.08 -11.75
N PRO A 122 2.13 -6.83 -11.56
CA PRO A 122 3.44 -6.52 -10.99
C PRO A 122 3.70 -7.26 -9.67
N PRO A 123 4.98 -7.38 -9.25
CA PRO A 123 5.30 -7.92 -7.94
C PRO A 123 4.50 -7.20 -6.84
N ARG A 124 4.08 -7.95 -5.82
CA ARG A 124 3.26 -7.46 -4.68
C ARG A 124 1.87 -6.89 -5.05
N THR A 125 1.43 -7.04 -6.30
CA THR A 125 0.07 -6.68 -6.72
C THR A 125 -0.91 -7.84 -6.51
N HIS A 126 -2.07 -7.56 -5.92
CA HIS A 126 -3.12 -8.55 -5.73
C HIS A 126 -4.50 -8.06 -6.17
N HIS A 127 -5.33 -8.97 -6.67
CA HIS A 127 -6.71 -8.68 -7.03
C HIS A 127 -7.63 -8.83 -5.81
N CYS A 128 -8.19 -7.72 -5.34
CA CYS A 128 -9.19 -7.73 -4.28
C CYS A 128 -10.55 -8.12 -4.86
N ARG A 129 -11.04 -9.32 -4.54
CA ARG A 129 -12.36 -9.80 -5.02
C ARG A 129 -13.52 -8.94 -4.55
N ARG A 130 -13.41 -8.29 -3.37
CA ARG A 130 -14.48 -7.45 -2.81
C ARG A 130 -14.59 -6.13 -3.57
N CYS A 131 -13.47 -5.48 -3.86
CA CYS A 131 -13.44 -4.23 -4.63
C CYS A 131 -13.43 -4.47 -6.15
N ASN A 132 -13.21 -5.71 -6.60
CA ASN A 132 -13.06 -6.12 -8.00
C ASN A 132 -11.97 -5.31 -8.75
N VAL A 133 -10.87 -5.00 -8.08
CA VAL A 133 -9.74 -4.24 -8.62
C VAL A 133 -8.41 -4.87 -8.22
N CYS A 134 -7.37 -4.68 -9.04
CA CYS A 134 -6.00 -4.94 -8.65
C CYS A 134 -5.43 -3.74 -7.91
N VAL A 135 -4.72 -4.01 -6.81
CA VAL A 135 -4.09 -2.98 -5.96
C VAL A 135 -2.60 -3.28 -5.87
N GLU A 136 -1.79 -2.25 -6.06
CA GLU A 136 -0.33 -2.28 -5.92
C GLU A 136 0.08 -2.39 -4.45
N ASP A 137 1.14 -3.18 -4.19
CA ASP A 137 1.65 -3.48 -2.84
C ASP A 137 0.52 -3.81 -1.85
N PHE A 138 -0.35 -4.72 -2.27
CA PHE A 138 -1.59 -5.01 -1.56
C PHE A 138 -1.31 -5.67 -0.21
N ASP A 139 -1.84 -5.07 0.85
CA ASP A 139 -1.77 -5.62 2.20
C ASP A 139 -3.03 -6.42 2.52
N HIS A 140 -4.17 -5.74 2.58
CA HIS A 140 -5.47 -6.35 2.84
C HIS A 140 -6.64 -5.46 2.40
N HIS A 141 -7.85 -6.03 2.36
CA HIS A 141 -9.06 -5.23 2.30
C HIS A 141 -9.58 -5.01 3.72
N CYS A 142 -9.58 -3.76 4.17
CA CYS A 142 -10.00 -3.41 5.52
C CYS A 142 -11.50 -3.13 5.54
N LYS A 143 -12.25 -3.99 6.25
CA LYS A 143 -13.70 -3.84 6.41
C LYS A 143 -14.04 -2.57 7.21
N TRP A 144 -13.19 -2.17 8.15
CA TRP A 144 -13.42 -1.04 9.05
C TRP A 144 -13.47 0.32 8.35
N VAL A 145 -12.76 0.46 7.23
CA VAL A 145 -12.76 1.69 6.40
C VAL A 145 -13.34 1.45 5.01
N ASN A 146 -13.94 0.27 4.79
CA ASN A 146 -14.48 -0.18 3.51
C ASN A 146 -13.57 0.12 2.30
N ASN A 147 -12.25 -0.01 2.50
CA ASN A 147 -11.24 0.33 1.49
C ASN A 147 -10.12 -0.72 1.48
N CYS A 148 -9.45 -0.88 0.35
CA CYS A 148 -8.21 -1.64 0.30
C CYS A 148 -7.09 -0.84 0.98
N ILE A 149 -6.14 -1.56 1.57
CA ILE A 149 -4.87 -1.00 2.04
C ILE A 149 -3.79 -1.49 1.08
N GLY A 150 -3.10 -0.54 0.46
CA GLY A 150 -2.05 -0.79 -0.53
C GLY A 150 -1.00 0.30 -0.52
N HIS A 151 -0.15 0.33 -1.54
CA HIS A 151 1.04 1.18 -1.61
C HIS A 151 0.77 2.65 -1.24
N ARG A 152 -0.30 3.23 -1.78
CA ARG A 152 -0.52 4.69 -1.74
C ARG A 152 -1.21 5.18 -0.47
N ASN A 153 -1.87 4.30 0.28
CA ASN A 153 -2.59 4.67 1.50
C ASN A 153 -2.09 3.95 2.76
N PHE A 154 -1.06 3.09 2.64
CA PHE A 154 -0.46 2.38 3.77
C PHE A 154 0.04 3.33 4.88
N ARG A 155 0.53 4.52 4.53
CA ARG A 155 0.97 5.54 5.50
C ARG A 155 -0.17 6.04 6.37
N PHE A 156 -1.31 6.34 5.76
CA PHE A 156 -2.52 6.73 6.49
C PHE A 156 -3.03 5.59 7.37
N PHE A 157 -2.91 4.34 6.91
CA PHE A 157 -3.25 3.18 7.73
C PHE A 157 -2.36 3.06 8.98
N MET A 158 -1.04 3.15 8.83
CA MET A 158 -0.11 3.13 9.98
C MET A 158 -0.35 4.29 10.93
N LEU A 159 -0.57 5.50 10.39
CA LEU A 159 -0.89 6.69 11.18
C LEU A 159 -2.22 6.53 11.94
N LEU A 160 -3.25 5.97 11.30
CA LEU A 160 -4.53 5.69 11.93
C LEU A 160 -4.40 4.69 13.08
N VAL A 161 -3.71 3.56 12.88
CA VAL A 161 -3.54 2.55 13.93
C VAL A 161 -2.73 3.12 15.10
N LEU A 162 -1.64 3.83 14.83
CA LEU A 162 -0.83 4.48 15.86
C LEU A 162 -1.62 5.53 16.65
N SER A 163 -2.31 6.43 15.95
CA SER A 163 -3.12 7.48 16.58
C SER A 163 -4.28 6.91 17.38
N LEU A 164 -4.95 5.85 16.91
CA LEU A 164 -5.97 5.13 17.66
C LEU A 164 -5.42 4.49 18.96
N CYS A 165 -4.24 3.89 18.92
CA CYS A 165 -3.58 3.35 20.12
C CYS A 165 -3.31 4.47 21.14
N LEU A 166 -2.67 5.56 20.70
CA LEU A 166 -2.34 6.69 21.56
C LEU A 166 -3.58 7.36 22.12
N TYR A 167 -4.60 7.58 21.28
CA TYR A 167 -5.85 8.19 21.68
C TYR A 167 -6.63 7.32 22.66
N SER A 168 -6.78 6.01 22.38
CA SER A 168 -7.46 5.08 23.29
C SER A 168 -6.74 4.95 24.62
N GLY A 169 -5.41 4.91 24.61
CA GLY A 169 -4.60 4.94 25.83
C GLY A 169 -4.78 6.23 26.63
N ALA A 170 -4.77 7.39 25.96
CA ALA A 170 -4.99 8.68 26.61
C ALA A 170 -6.40 8.81 27.21
N LEU A 171 -7.43 8.36 26.50
CA LEU A 171 -8.81 8.29 27.01
C LEU A 171 -8.88 7.42 28.26
N LEU A 172 -8.32 6.20 28.21
CA LEU A 172 -8.33 5.27 29.33
C LEU A 172 -7.61 5.86 30.55
N VAL A 173 -6.39 6.36 30.38
CA VAL A 173 -5.61 6.97 31.47
C VAL A 173 -6.35 8.16 32.07
N THR A 174 -6.91 9.04 31.24
CA THR A 174 -7.65 10.22 31.72
C THR A 174 -8.90 9.83 32.50
N CYS A 175 -9.68 8.86 32.00
CA CYS A 175 -10.85 8.34 32.70
C CYS A 175 -10.48 7.66 34.03
N LEU A 176 -9.40 6.89 34.08
CA LEU A 176 -8.90 6.28 35.31
C LEU A 176 -8.46 7.33 36.33
N ILE A 177 -7.72 8.35 35.91
CA ILE A 177 -7.32 9.47 36.77
C ILE A 177 -8.55 10.18 37.33
N PHE A 178 -9.53 10.50 36.49
CA PHE A 178 -10.79 11.10 36.91
C PHE A 178 -11.53 10.23 37.94
N LEU A 179 -11.66 8.92 37.69
CA LEU A 179 -12.33 7.99 38.60
C LEU A 179 -11.60 7.90 39.94
N VAL A 180 -10.27 7.76 39.93
CA VAL A 180 -9.43 7.70 41.14
C VAL A 180 -9.58 8.98 41.97
N ARG A 181 -9.48 10.15 41.33
CA ARG A 181 -9.58 11.46 42.00
C ARG A 181 -10.96 11.72 42.60
N THR A 182 -12.00 11.17 41.98
CA THR A 182 -13.38 11.35 42.44
C THR A 182 -13.88 10.20 43.31
N THR A 183 -13.07 9.19 43.64
CA THR A 183 -13.48 8.02 44.44
C THR A 183 -14.22 8.37 45.73
N HIS A 184 -13.76 9.40 46.46
CA HIS A 184 -14.36 9.84 47.72
C HIS A 184 -15.72 10.54 47.58
N LEU A 185 -16.09 10.98 46.37
CA LEU A 185 -17.37 11.63 46.09
C LEU A 185 -18.46 10.57 45.84
N PRO A 186 -19.75 10.90 46.03
CA PRO A 186 -20.84 10.00 45.68
C PRO A 186 -20.83 9.65 44.18
N PHE A 187 -21.61 8.63 43.80
CA PHE A 187 -21.77 8.27 42.39
C PHE A 187 -22.44 9.43 41.64
N SER A 188 -21.85 9.83 40.51
CA SER A 188 -22.34 10.91 39.66
C SER A 188 -22.46 10.47 38.20
N THR A 189 -23.19 11.24 37.41
CA THR A 189 -23.31 11.03 35.96
C THR A 189 -21.95 11.05 35.27
N ASP A 190 -21.02 11.91 35.70
CA ASP A 190 -19.66 11.97 35.14
C ASP A 190 -18.90 10.66 35.33
N LYS A 191 -19.05 10.00 36.49
CA LYS A 191 -18.46 8.67 36.75
C LYS A 191 -19.08 7.60 35.87
N ALA A 192 -20.40 7.61 35.70
CA ALA A 192 -21.08 6.68 34.81
C ALA A 192 -20.57 6.81 33.38
N VAL A 193 -20.48 8.05 32.87
CA VAL A 193 -19.97 8.34 31.52
C VAL A 193 -18.49 7.98 31.39
N ALA A 194 -17.68 8.26 32.41
CA ALA A 194 -16.26 7.87 32.42
C ALA A 194 -16.09 6.35 32.30
N ILE A 195 -16.93 5.55 32.98
CA ILE A 195 -16.91 4.08 32.85
C ILE A 195 -17.35 3.65 31.43
N VAL A 196 -18.42 4.25 30.90
CA VAL A 196 -18.93 3.98 29.55
C VAL A 196 -17.89 4.27 28.46
N VAL A 197 -17.02 5.27 28.67
CA VAL A 197 -15.90 5.58 27.75
C VAL A 197 -14.69 4.68 28.00
N ALA A 198 -14.33 4.43 29.27
CA ALA A 198 -13.14 3.68 29.63
C ALA A 198 -13.22 2.20 29.22
N VAL A 199 -14.40 1.57 29.31
CA VAL A 199 -14.58 0.15 28.99
C VAL A 199 -14.27 -0.15 27.51
N PRO A 200 -14.87 0.56 26.53
CA PRO A 200 -14.47 0.43 25.13
C PRO A 200 -13.01 0.81 24.88
N ALA A 201 -12.51 1.90 25.49
CA ALA A 201 -11.11 2.31 25.33
C ALA A 201 -10.13 1.20 25.74
N ALA A 202 -10.37 0.54 26.88
CA ALA A 202 -9.60 -0.62 27.31
C ALA A 202 -9.77 -1.83 26.39
N GLY A 203 -11.01 -2.13 25.98
CA GLY A 203 -11.33 -3.27 25.11
C GLY A 203 -10.67 -3.18 23.73
N PHE A 204 -10.57 -1.98 23.14
CA PHE A 204 -9.92 -1.77 21.85
C PHE A 204 -8.40 -1.61 21.93
N LEU A 205 -7.85 -1.17 23.07
CA LEU A 205 -6.42 -0.88 23.20
C LEU A 205 -5.54 -2.13 22.97
N VAL A 206 -5.93 -3.28 23.50
CA VAL A 206 -5.14 -4.52 23.37
C VAL A 206 -5.12 -5.02 21.91
N PRO A 207 -6.25 -5.20 21.22
CA PRO A 207 -6.25 -5.57 19.79
C PRO A 207 -5.53 -4.57 18.90
N LEU A 208 -5.68 -3.26 19.15
CA LEU A 208 -5.00 -2.23 18.36
C LEU A 208 -3.49 -2.26 18.55
N SER A 209 -3.03 -2.46 19.79
CA SER A 209 -1.59 -2.59 20.09
C SER A 209 -0.98 -3.82 19.44
N LEU A 210 -1.70 -4.95 19.46
CA LEU A 210 -1.31 -6.17 18.76
C LEU A 210 -1.23 -5.95 17.24
N LEU A 211 -2.25 -5.30 16.65
CA LEU A 211 -2.26 -4.97 15.23
C LEU A 211 -1.07 -4.06 14.88
N LEU A 212 -0.80 -3.02 15.66
CA LEU A 212 0.33 -2.12 15.45
C LEU A 212 1.67 -2.88 15.49
N MET A 213 1.83 -3.78 16.47
CA MET A 213 3.04 -4.60 16.59
C MET A 213 3.23 -5.52 15.38
N ILE A 214 2.16 -6.21 14.94
CA ILE A 214 2.22 -7.07 13.75
C ILE A 214 2.64 -6.26 12.52
N GLN A 215 2.02 -5.09 12.30
CA GLN A 215 2.35 -4.25 11.15
C GLN A 215 3.76 -3.67 11.25
N ALA A 216 4.23 -3.31 12.44
CA ALA A 216 5.60 -2.86 12.66
C ALA A 216 6.63 -3.96 12.32
N VAL A 217 6.38 -5.22 12.68
CA VAL A 217 7.22 -6.36 12.31
C VAL A 217 7.17 -6.63 10.79
N SER A 218 5.98 -6.55 10.20
CA SER A 218 5.79 -6.66 8.75
C SER A 218 6.59 -5.60 7.98
N VAL A 219 6.52 -4.34 8.41
CA VAL A 219 7.33 -3.25 7.82
C VAL A 219 8.82 -3.49 8.03
N SER A 220 9.23 -3.88 9.24
CA SER A 220 10.64 -4.11 9.57
C SER A 220 11.27 -5.23 8.74
N SER A 221 10.48 -6.23 8.33
CA SER A 221 10.92 -7.36 7.50
C SER A 221 10.57 -7.20 6.01
N ALA A 222 10.04 -6.04 5.61
CA ALA A 222 9.50 -5.77 4.27
C ALA A 222 8.55 -6.86 3.74
N LYS A 223 7.71 -7.40 4.63
CA LYS A 223 6.70 -8.42 4.32
C LYS A 223 5.29 -7.83 4.43
N ARG A 224 4.45 -8.06 3.43
CA ARG A 224 3.00 -7.78 3.53
C ARG A 224 2.23 -8.99 3.99
N THR A 225 1.05 -8.78 4.59
CA THR A 225 0.18 -9.87 5.09
C THR A 225 -0.13 -10.93 4.02
N TYR A 226 -0.18 -10.53 2.74
CA TYR A 226 -0.55 -11.40 1.64
C TYR A 226 0.63 -12.13 0.98
N GLU A 227 1.88 -11.78 1.31
CA GLU A 227 3.07 -12.28 0.62
C GLU A 227 3.45 -13.72 0.96
N GLY A 228 2.88 -14.31 2.03
CA GLY A 228 3.07 -15.73 2.36
C GLY A 228 2.63 -16.72 1.28
N LYS A 229 1.94 -16.25 0.22
CA LYS A 229 1.53 -17.05 -0.95
C LYS A 229 2.34 -16.80 -2.21
N CYS A 230 3.22 -15.78 -2.22
CA CYS A 230 4.09 -15.51 -3.36
C CYS A 230 5.27 -16.49 -3.32
N ARG A 231 5.36 -17.38 -4.32
CA ARG A 231 6.53 -18.25 -4.48
C ARG A 231 7.72 -17.42 -4.96
N HIS A 232 8.55 -16.99 -4.03
CA HIS A 232 9.90 -16.53 -4.36
C HIS A 232 10.70 -17.72 -4.88
N LEU A 233 11.35 -17.58 -6.04
CA LEU A 233 12.18 -18.64 -6.62
C LEU A 233 13.42 -18.95 -5.76
N GLN A 234 13.85 -17.99 -4.92
CA GLN A 234 15.16 -18.01 -4.27
C GLN A 234 15.11 -18.12 -2.73
N GLY A 235 13.92 -18.31 -2.13
CA GLY A 235 13.75 -18.56 -0.69
C GLY A 235 14.05 -17.38 0.26
N TYR A 236 14.58 -16.26 -0.24
CA TYR A 236 14.85 -15.01 0.50
C TYR A 236 13.84 -13.90 0.12
N ASN A 237 13.66 -12.89 0.98
CA ASN A 237 12.80 -11.73 0.71
C ASN A 237 13.60 -10.62 -0.01
N PRO A 238 13.49 -10.44 -1.33
CA PRO A 238 14.26 -9.43 -2.06
C PRO A 238 13.79 -7.99 -1.81
N PHE A 239 12.66 -7.80 -1.12
CA PHE A 239 12.17 -6.47 -0.73
C PHE A 239 12.78 -5.99 0.59
N ASP A 240 13.42 -6.87 1.36
CA ASP A 240 14.07 -6.54 2.61
C ASP A 240 15.44 -5.90 2.36
N GLN A 241 15.56 -4.61 2.66
CA GLN A 241 16.80 -3.84 2.55
C GLN A 241 17.35 -3.45 3.93
N GLY A 242 16.92 -4.14 4.98
CA GLY A 242 17.23 -3.84 6.36
C GLY A 242 16.21 -2.91 7.02
N CYS A 243 16.01 -3.09 8.33
CA CYS A 243 14.92 -2.47 9.09
C CYS A 243 14.79 -0.95 8.85
N ALA A 244 15.86 -0.17 9.00
CA ALA A 244 15.82 1.28 8.83
C ALA A 244 15.44 1.70 7.39
N SER A 245 15.99 1.01 6.39
CA SER A 245 15.66 1.26 4.98
C SER A 245 14.19 0.91 4.70
N ASN A 246 13.71 -0.22 5.21
CA ASN A 246 12.33 -0.65 5.04
C ASN A 246 11.32 0.36 5.62
N TRP A 247 11.62 0.90 6.81
CA TRP A 247 10.82 1.96 7.42
C TRP A 247 10.85 3.25 6.62
N TYR A 248 12.03 3.69 6.17
CA TYR A 248 12.16 4.87 5.32
C TYR A 248 11.37 4.72 4.01
N LEU A 249 11.52 3.58 3.32
CA LEU A 249 10.81 3.28 2.07
C LEU A 249 9.29 3.25 2.27
N THR A 250 8.84 2.75 3.42
CA THR A 250 7.41 2.65 3.71
C THR A 250 6.80 4.00 4.08
N ILE A 251 7.45 4.77 4.96
CA ILE A 251 6.87 5.97 5.60
C ILE A 251 7.30 7.27 4.91
N CYS A 252 8.54 7.35 4.43
CA CYS A 252 9.17 8.62 4.04
C CYS A 252 9.46 8.74 2.54
N ALA A 253 9.64 7.64 1.81
CA ALA A 253 9.98 7.71 0.39
C ALA A 253 8.93 8.48 -0.43
N PRO A 254 9.28 9.12 -1.54
CA PRO A 254 8.28 9.71 -2.41
C PRO A 254 7.32 8.63 -2.93
N LEU A 255 6.02 8.91 -2.88
CA LEU A 255 5.02 8.08 -3.56
C LEU A 255 5.22 8.32 -5.05
N GLY A 256 5.79 7.35 -5.77
CA GLY A 256 6.02 7.43 -7.21
C GLY A 256 4.72 7.70 -8.01
N PRO A 257 4.84 7.97 -9.32
CA PRO A 257 3.68 8.04 -10.21
C PRO A 257 2.84 6.75 -10.08
N LYS A 258 1.53 6.81 -10.41
CA LYS A 258 0.55 5.70 -10.27
C LYS A 258 0.86 4.42 -11.06
N TYR A 259 2.04 4.34 -11.64
CA TYR A 259 2.52 3.21 -12.39
C TYR A 259 4.02 3.13 -12.14
N MET A 260 4.49 1.95 -11.80
CA MET A 260 5.84 1.53 -12.15
C MET A 260 6.01 1.49 -13.69
N ALA A 261 5.71 2.59 -14.40
CA ALA A 261 5.80 2.71 -15.86
C ALA A 261 7.25 2.51 -16.35
N GLU A 262 8.24 2.73 -15.49
CA GLU A 262 9.64 2.36 -15.78
C GLU A 262 9.92 0.87 -15.56
N ALA A 263 9.17 0.16 -14.68
CA ALA A 263 9.25 -1.30 -14.60
C ALA A 263 8.61 -1.97 -15.83
N VAL A 264 7.73 -1.26 -16.55
CA VAL A 264 7.23 -1.69 -17.88
C VAL A 264 8.29 -1.51 -18.96
N GLN A 265 9.15 -0.49 -18.88
CA GLN A 265 10.30 -0.36 -19.79
C GLN A 265 11.38 -1.43 -19.57
N LEU A 266 11.43 -2.05 -18.40
CA LEU A 266 12.29 -3.20 -18.08
C LEU A 266 11.62 -4.56 -18.32
N GLN A 267 10.44 -4.61 -18.94
CA GLN A 267 9.86 -5.86 -19.43
C GLN A 267 10.62 -6.33 -20.67
N THR A 268 11.85 -6.83 -20.49
CA THR A 268 12.45 -7.67 -21.51
C THR A 268 11.57 -8.90 -21.62
N ALA A 269 10.78 -8.98 -22.70
CA ALA A 269 10.12 -10.22 -23.06
C ALA A 269 11.22 -11.27 -23.22
N VAL A 270 11.34 -12.18 -22.26
CA VAL A 270 12.12 -13.40 -22.48
C VAL A 270 11.30 -14.20 -23.48
N GLY A 271 11.56 -13.95 -24.76
CA GLY A 271 11.07 -14.80 -25.83
C GLY A 271 11.55 -16.24 -25.59
N PRO A 272 10.92 -17.23 -26.25
CA PRO A 272 11.34 -18.61 -26.16
C PRO A 272 12.66 -18.80 -26.93
N VAL A 273 13.77 -18.30 -26.40
CA VAL A 273 15.10 -18.57 -26.93
C VAL A 273 15.92 -19.10 -25.77
N TRP A 274 16.13 -20.41 -25.76
CA TRP A 274 17.13 -21.07 -24.96
C TRP A 274 18.51 -20.53 -25.35
N THR A 275 19.11 -19.67 -24.52
CA THR A 275 20.54 -19.34 -24.63
C THR A 275 21.31 -20.25 -23.67
N PRO A 276 22.22 -21.13 -24.16
CA PRO A 276 23.10 -21.90 -23.29
C PRO A 276 23.98 -20.96 -22.46
N MET A 277 24.22 -21.31 -21.20
CA MET A 277 25.22 -20.62 -20.36
C MET A 277 26.62 -20.88 -20.94
N THR A 278 27.09 -19.99 -21.79
CA THR A 278 28.52 -19.86 -22.04
C THR A 278 28.82 -18.40 -22.31
N ASN A 279 29.69 -17.84 -21.46
CA ASN A 279 30.35 -16.54 -21.58
C ASN A 279 29.59 -15.31 -21.03
N LEU A 280 29.46 -15.25 -19.70
CA LEU A 280 29.47 -13.96 -18.99
C LEU A 280 30.93 -13.59 -18.65
N HIS A 281 31.57 -12.81 -19.53
CA HIS A 281 32.64 -11.91 -19.11
C HIS A 281 32.17 -10.47 -19.31
N PRO A 282 32.47 -9.55 -18.36
CA PRO A 282 32.07 -8.17 -18.49
C PRO A 282 32.89 -7.51 -19.60
N ALA A 283 32.21 -6.93 -20.60
CA ALA A 283 32.86 -6.12 -21.63
C ALA A 283 33.35 -4.81 -20.99
N THR A 284 34.66 -4.71 -20.78
CA THR A 284 35.35 -3.44 -20.54
C THR A 284 35.41 -2.62 -21.83
N SER A 285 35.03 -1.35 -21.71
CA SER A 285 35.05 -0.33 -22.75
C SER A 285 36.47 0.02 -23.22
N ALA A 286 36.70 0.04 -24.54
CA ALA A 286 37.79 0.80 -25.16
C ALA A 286 37.40 1.25 -26.59
N PRO A 287 37.93 2.38 -27.10
CA PRO A 287 37.26 3.21 -28.12
C PRO A 287 37.59 2.83 -29.57
N ALA A 288 36.73 3.28 -30.48
CA ALA A 288 36.72 3.00 -31.91
C ALA A 288 37.99 3.43 -32.66
N LEU A 289 38.49 2.56 -33.56
CA LEU A 289 39.45 2.90 -34.61
C LEU A 289 38.72 3.15 -35.96
N PRO A 290 39.20 4.10 -36.79
CA PRO A 290 38.60 4.43 -38.08
C PRO A 290 39.04 3.45 -39.20
N PRO A 291 38.34 3.42 -40.35
CA PRO A 291 38.56 2.40 -41.38
C PRO A 291 39.83 2.66 -42.21
N ALA A 292 40.45 1.56 -42.63
CA ALA A 292 41.66 1.54 -43.46
C ALA A 292 41.40 2.04 -44.90
N PRO A 293 42.35 2.76 -45.53
CA PRO A 293 42.31 3.02 -46.97
C PRO A 293 43.14 1.99 -47.76
N THR A 294 42.67 1.79 -48.98
CA THR A 294 43.14 0.92 -50.06
C THR A 294 44.55 1.21 -50.60
N SER A 295 45.13 0.17 -51.18
CA SER A 295 46.41 0.03 -51.91
C SER A 295 46.85 1.18 -52.81
N GLY A 296 48.16 1.48 -52.80
CA GLY A 296 48.84 2.26 -53.85
C GLY A 296 50.34 2.49 -53.63
N SER A 297 51.15 1.88 -54.51
CA SER A 297 52.52 2.25 -54.96
C SER A 297 53.71 2.35 -53.97
N LEU A 298 54.71 1.52 -54.30
CA LEU A 298 56.15 1.66 -54.00
C LEU A 298 56.66 3.11 -54.14
N GLN A 299 57.49 3.56 -53.19
CA GLN A 299 58.83 4.06 -53.49
C GLN A 299 59.71 4.22 -52.24
N THR A 300 60.98 3.94 -52.46
CA THR A 300 62.19 3.90 -51.61
C THR A 300 62.59 5.23 -50.95
N ARG A 301 63.11 5.21 -49.71
CA ARG A 301 64.42 5.81 -49.34
C ARG A 301 64.82 5.67 -47.85
N GLU A 302 66.03 5.12 -47.66
CA GLU A 302 67.14 5.48 -46.74
C GLU A 302 66.90 5.99 -45.30
N GLY A 303 67.63 5.37 -44.35
CA GLY A 303 68.38 6.14 -43.33
C GLY A 303 68.37 5.63 -41.88
N SER A 304 69.29 4.70 -41.57
CA SER A 304 70.13 4.48 -40.37
C SER A 304 69.77 4.98 -38.94
N PRO A 305 70.28 4.30 -37.88
CA PRO A 305 69.72 4.24 -36.53
C PRO A 305 70.36 5.22 -35.54
N ARG A 306 69.81 5.29 -34.32
CA ARG A 306 70.64 5.54 -33.14
C ARG A 306 70.05 4.95 -31.86
N GLU A 307 70.90 4.17 -31.20
CA GLU A 307 70.81 3.68 -29.83
C GLU A 307 70.87 4.82 -28.81
N TRP A 308 70.58 4.46 -27.55
CA TRP A 308 70.54 5.22 -26.27
C TRP A 308 69.16 5.73 -25.86
#